data_AF-A0A661MMP9-F1
#
_entry.id   AF-A0A661MMP9-F1
#
_cell.length_a   1.000
_cell.length_b   1.000
_cell.length_c   1.000
_cell.angle_alpha   90.00
_cell.angle_beta   90.00
_cell.angle_gamma   90.00
#
_symmetry.space_group_name_H-M   'P 1'
#
loop_
_entity.id
_entity.type
_entity.pdbx_description
1 polymer ?
#
loop_
_entity_poly.entity_id
_entity_poly.type
_entity_poly.pdbx_seq_one_letter_code
_entity_poly.pdbx_strand_id
1 'polypeptide(L)'
;MSYSLGSATPGDAALATEAGIPVDILMAIRQIESSASPRAVRFEPHVFHRKTNSRFVSSVPGSPGEVSRVREYTNRAAFERARRYDETAAIQSTSWGLFQVLGGHLIRRYPRRPVSAFDANPEQVSKELLVSWFQGNPRAKTAAQNYDIAELARRYNGSDRWRRRVTLALERIQGEGIEIAQGSMKTALPVLGILAITGSAAVAGWAYYKYGRR
;
A
#
# COMPACT_ATOMS: atom_id res chain seq x y z
N MET A 1 -16.25 -10.23 1.84
CA MET A 1 -15.36 -9.91 2.98
C MET A 1 -15.19 -8.41 3.04
N SER A 2 -15.77 -7.75 4.04
CA SER A 2 -15.47 -6.36 4.37
C SER A 2 -14.11 -6.32 5.07
N TYR A 3 -13.14 -5.62 4.50
CA TYR A 3 -11.88 -5.35 5.19
C TYR A 3 -12.16 -4.35 6.32
N SER A 4 -12.07 -4.81 7.58
CA SER A 4 -11.98 -3.89 8.72
C SER A 4 -10.63 -3.17 8.64
N LEU A 5 -10.60 -1.87 8.92
CA LEU A 5 -9.36 -1.10 8.89
C LEU A 5 -8.45 -1.43 10.09
N GLY A 6 -8.99 -2.03 11.15
CA GLY A 6 -8.26 -2.33 12.40
C GLY A 6 -7.65 -3.73 12.52
N SER A 7 -7.61 -4.56 11.47
CA SER A 7 -6.90 -5.85 11.58
C SER A 7 -6.18 -6.24 10.29
N ALA A 8 -4.88 -6.47 10.41
CA ALA A 8 -4.05 -7.02 9.34
C ALA A 8 -4.26 -8.53 9.27
N THR A 9 -4.46 -9.06 8.07
CA THR A 9 -4.42 -10.52 7.89
C THR A 9 -2.97 -11.01 7.89
N PRO A 10 -2.69 -12.29 8.19
CA PRO A 10 -1.35 -12.86 7.97
C PRO A 10 -0.83 -12.67 6.54
N GLY A 11 -1.74 -12.67 5.55
CA GLY A 11 -1.41 -12.37 4.16
C GLY A 11 -0.95 -10.93 3.94
N ASP A 12 -1.45 -9.96 4.71
CA ASP A 12 -1.02 -8.57 4.65
C ASP A 12 0.39 -8.39 5.22
N ALA A 13 0.70 -9.04 6.34
CA ALA A 13 2.02 -9.01 6.95
C ALA A 13 3.08 -9.64 6.03
N ALA A 14 2.76 -10.79 5.42
CA ALA A 14 3.65 -11.45 4.46
C ALA A 14 3.91 -10.57 3.22
N LEU A 15 2.85 -9.98 2.66
CA LEU A 15 2.97 -9.09 1.49
C LEU A 15 3.75 -7.81 1.81
N ALA A 16 3.52 -7.21 2.98
CA ALA A 16 4.24 -6.03 3.43
C ALA A 16 5.73 -6.33 3.58
N THR A 17 6.06 -7.51 4.13
CA THR A 17 7.44 -8.01 4.23
C THR A 17 8.07 -8.17 2.85
N GLU A 18 7.38 -8.77 1.89
CA GLU A 18 7.88 -8.98 0.52
C GLU A 18 8.10 -7.65 -0.23
N ALA A 19 7.16 -6.70 -0.09
CA ALA A 19 7.30 -5.35 -0.64
C ALA A 19 8.36 -4.53 0.12
N GLY A 20 8.70 -4.92 1.34
CA GLY A 20 9.64 -4.26 2.23
C GLY A 20 9.13 -2.92 2.77
N ILE A 21 7.83 -2.84 3.09
CA ILE A 21 7.17 -1.67 3.66
C ILE A 21 6.40 -2.06 4.94
N PRO A 22 6.06 -1.10 5.82
CA PRO A 22 5.19 -1.36 6.96
C PRO A 22 3.79 -1.86 6.55
N VAL A 23 3.20 -2.75 7.37
CA VAL A 23 1.91 -3.38 7.07
C VAL A 23 0.75 -2.38 7.09
N ASP A 24 0.80 -1.38 7.97
CA ASP A 24 -0.18 -0.28 8.04
C ASP A 24 -0.10 0.62 6.80
N ILE A 25 1.10 0.92 6.30
CA ILE A 25 1.28 1.64 5.02
C ILE A 25 0.63 0.85 3.89
N LEU A 26 0.88 -0.47 3.82
CA LEU A 26 0.25 -1.33 2.82
C LEU A 26 -1.28 -1.28 2.90
N MET A 27 -1.83 -1.43 4.10
CA MET A 27 -3.28 -1.39 4.35
C MET A 27 -3.87 -0.03 3.97
N ALA A 28 -3.20 1.07 4.32
CA ALA A 28 -3.61 2.42 3.97
C ALA A 28 -3.66 2.61 2.45
N ILE A 29 -2.61 2.20 1.72
CA ILE A 29 -2.57 2.29 0.24
C ILE A 29 -3.73 1.49 -0.35
N ARG A 30 -3.92 0.23 0.07
CA ARG A 30 -5.01 -0.64 -0.41
C ARG A 30 -6.38 0.02 -0.25
N GLN A 31 -6.63 0.62 0.92
CA GLN A 31 -7.90 1.28 1.19
C GLN A 31 -8.08 2.53 0.32
N ILE A 32 -7.06 3.36 0.21
CA ILE A 32 -7.15 4.67 -0.46
C ILE A 32 -7.26 4.54 -1.98
N GLU A 33 -6.57 3.55 -2.57
CA GLU A 33 -6.46 3.37 -4.02
C GLU A 33 -7.67 2.66 -4.64
N SER A 34 -8.20 1.64 -3.98
CA SER A 34 -9.23 0.79 -4.58
C SER A 34 -10.43 0.50 -3.68
N SER A 35 -10.44 1.02 -2.45
CA SER A 35 -11.33 0.56 -1.39
C SER A 35 -11.28 -0.98 -1.26
N ALA A 36 -10.08 -1.54 -1.35
CA ALA A 36 -9.79 -2.98 -1.35
C ALA A 36 -10.47 -3.80 -2.47
N SER A 37 -10.83 -3.19 -3.60
CA SER A 37 -11.36 -3.91 -4.76
C SER A 37 -10.23 -4.50 -5.63
N PRO A 38 -10.05 -5.84 -5.69
CA PRO A 38 -9.00 -6.44 -6.51
C PRO A 38 -9.26 -6.27 -8.00
N ARG A 39 -10.51 -6.05 -8.41
CA ARG A 39 -10.90 -5.87 -9.83
C ARG A 39 -10.92 -4.41 -10.27
N ALA A 40 -10.49 -3.47 -9.42
CA ALA A 40 -10.45 -2.05 -9.76
C ALA A 40 -9.54 -1.82 -10.98
N VAL A 41 -10.08 -1.14 -11.99
CA VAL A 41 -9.33 -0.77 -13.20
C VAL A 41 -9.62 0.68 -13.49
N ARG A 42 -8.57 1.48 -13.63
CA ARG A 42 -8.67 2.89 -14.01
C ARG A 42 -7.75 3.20 -15.18
N PHE A 43 -8.36 3.40 -16.34
CA PHE A 43 -7.71 3.91 -17.54
C PHE A 43 -7.39 5.41 -17.37
N GLU A 44 -6.22 5.82 -17.82
CA GLU A 44 -5.73 7.20 -17.76
C GLU A 44 -5.59 7.75 -19.20
N PRO A 45 -6.63 8.40 -19.77
CA PRO A 45 -6.60 8.88 -21.15
C PRO A 45 -5.39 9.75 -21.48
N HIS A 46 -5.03 10.66 -20.59
CA HIS A 46 -3.89 11.55 -20.78
C HIS A 46 -2.55 10.80 -20.89
N VAL A 47 -2.38 9.67 -20.19
CA VAL A 47 -1.20 8.81 -20.31
C VAL A 47 -1.22 8.08 -21.66
N PHE A 48 -2.39 7.63 -22.11
CA PHE A 48 -2.56 6.99 -23.41
C PHE A 48 -2.26 7.94 -24.56
N HIS A 49 -2.80 9.17 -24.53
CA HIS A 49 -2.48 10.19 -25.52
C HIS A 49 -1.00 10.54 -25.53
N ARG A 50 -0.37 10.69 -24.35
CA ARG A 50 1.08 10.90 -24.27
C ARG A 50 1.87 9.75 -24.91
N LYS A 51 1.48 8.50 -24.67
CA LYS A 51 2.17 7.32 -25.22
C LYS A 51 1.95 7.10 -26.71
N THR A 52 0.83 7.57 -27.24
CA THR A 52 0.47 7.42 -28.66
C THR A 52 0.70 8.70 -29.46
N ASN A 53 1.37 9.70 -28.87
CA ASN A 53 1.55 11.04 -29.45
C ASN A 53 0.24 11.62 -30.00
N SER A 54 -0.85 11.44 -29.25
CA SER A 54 -2.21 11.90 -29.56
C SER A 54 -2.81 11.36 -30.88
N ARG A 55 -2.21 10.32 -31.50
CA ARG A 55 -2.69 9.72 -32.77
C ARG A 55 -4.16 9.31 -32.77
N PHE A 56 -4.73 9.01 -31.60
CA PHE A 56 -6.09 8.50 -31.44
C PHE A 56 -7.04 9.45 -30.68
N VAL A 57 -6.75 10.75 -30.65
CA VAL A 57 -7.54 11.75 -29.89
C VAL A 57 -9.02 11.81 -30.30
N SER A 58 -9.34 11.55 -31.56
CA SER A 58 -10.73 11.51 -32.05
C SER A 58 -11.51 10.27 -31.58
N SER A 59 -10.81 9.19 -31.21
CA SER A 59 -11.40 7.87 -30.97
C SER A 59 -11.35 7.43 -29.51
N VAL A 60 -10.44 8.02 -28.72
CA VAL A 60 -10.29 7.76 -27.29
C VAL A 60 -10.60 9.07 -26.55
N PRO A 61 -11.76 9.15 -25.86
CA PRO A 61 -12.16 10.34 -25.11
C PRO A 61 -11.18 10.72 -23.99
N GLY A 62 -11.11 12.03 -23.73
CA GLY A 62 -10.18 12.66 -22.82
C GLY A 62 -9.25 13.62 -23.56
N SER A 63 -8.80 14.68 -22.88
CA SER A 63 -7.88 15.64 -23.49
C SER A 63 -6.43 15.15 -23.33
N PRO A 64 -5.57 15.31 -24.34
CA PRO A 64 -4.13 15.21 -24.17
C PRO A 64 -3.65 16.15 -23.07
N GLY A 65 -2.77 15.67 -22.18
CA GLY A 65 -2.19 16.48 -21.10
C GLY A 65 -3.08 16.69 -19.87
N GLU A 66 -4.36 16.35 -19.90
CA GLU A 66 -5.28 16.63 -18.79
C GLU A 66 -5.84 15.36 -18.13
N VAL A 67 -5.73 15.29 -16.81
CA VAL A 67 -6.30 14.16 -16.04
C VAL A 67 -7.83 14.19 -16.12
N SER A 68 -8.42 13.19 -16.79
CA SER A 68 -9.87 13.03 -16.81
C SER A 68 -10.39 12.41 -15.52
N ARG A 69 -11.50 12.97 -15.01
CA ARG A 69 -12.29 12.45 -13.89
C ARG A 69 -13.65 11.90 -14.32
N VAL A 70 -13.95 11.96 -15.62
CA VAL A 70 -15.18 11.44 -16.20
C VAL A 70 -15.10 9.91 -16.18
N ARG A 71 -16.07 9.26 -15.54
CA ARG A 71 -16.03 7.81 -15.29
C ARG A 71 -16.05 7.01 -16.60
N GLU A 72 -16.83 7.46 -17.57
CA GLU A 72 -16.99 6.87 -18.90
C GLU A 72 -15.69 6.92 -19.71
N TYR A 73 -14.77 7.82 -19.36
CA TYR A 73 -13.47 7.98 -20.02
C TYR A 73 -12.37 7.23 -19.28
N THR A 74 -12.61 6.74 -18.07
CA THR A 74 -11.57 6.17 -17.20
C THR A 74 -11.85 4.74 -16.74
N ASN A 75 -13.04 4.19 -17.03
CA ASN A 75 -13.42 2.84 -16.61
C ASN A 75 -12.84 1.72 -17.50
N ARG A 76 -13.16 0.47 -17.17
CA ARG A 76 -12.77 -0.73 -17.95
C ARG A 76 -13.21 -0.65 -19.41
N ALA A 77 -14.41 -0.14 -19.71
CA ALA A 77 -14.87 -0.02 -21.09
C ALA A 77 -14.03 0.99 -21.90
N ALA A 78 -13.57 2.08 -21.26
CA ALA A 78 -12.64 3.02 -21.87
C ALA A 78 -11.28 2.38 -22.18
N PHE A 79 -10.74 1.58 -21.25
CA PHE A 79 -9.56 0.74 -21.49
C PHE A 79 -9.77 -0.19 -22.70
N GLU A 80 -10.88 -0.94 -22.75
CA GLU A 80 -11.15 -1.88 -23.86
C GLU A 80 -11.32 -1.16 -25.20
N ARG A 81 -11.84 0.06 -25.20
CA ARG A 81 -11.86 0.92 -26.39
C ARG A 81 -10.45 1.31 -26.83
N ALA A 82 -9.60 1.80 -25.92
CA ALA A 82 -8.22 2.19 -26.24
C ALA A 82 -7.37 1.00 -26.71
N ARG A 83 -7.58 -0.18 -26.10
CA ARG A 83 -6.87 -1.43 -26.43
C ARG A 83 -7.04 -1.88 -27.88
N ARG A 84 -8.17 -1.54 -28.52
CA ARG A 84 -8.40 -1.81 -29.95
C ARG A 84 -7.50 -1.01 -30.89
N TYR A 85 -6.96 0.11 -30.43
CA TYR A 85 -6.09 0.99 -31.21
C TYR A 85 -4.61 0.75 -30.94
N ASP A 86 -4.25 0.56 -29.66
CA ASP A 86 -2.90 0.23 -29.24
C ASP A 86 -2.94 -0.50 -27.90
N GLU A 87 -2.82 -1.83 -27.95
CA GLU A 87 -2.93 -2.67 -26.76
C GLU A 87 -1.84 -2.37 -25.73
N THR A 88 -0.60 -2.22 -26.18
CA THR A 88 0.53 -1.97 -25.26
C THR A 88 0.38 -0.62 -24.59
N ALA A 89 0.07 0.44 -25.34
CA ALA A 89 -0.15 1.76 -24.76
C ALA A 89 -1.37 1.77 -23.82
N ALA A 90 -2.46 1.08 -24.17
CA ALA A 90 -3.65 1.00 -23.32
C ALA A 90 -3.35 0.33 -21.96
N ILE A 91 -2.65 -0.80 -21.97
CA ILE A 91 -2.27 -1.50 -20.73
C ILE A 91 -1.34 -0.64 -19.89
N GLN A 92 -0.31 -0.04 -20.49
CA GLN A 92 0.64 0.82 -19.77
C GLN A 92 0.00 2.11 -19.22
N SER A 93 -1.14 2.53 -19.78
CA SER A 93 -1.90 3.71 -19.35
C SER A 93 -3.04 3.37 -18.39
N THR A 94 -3.05 2.17 -17.83
CA THR A 94 -4.11 1.71 -16.94
C THR A 94 -3.51 1.32 -15.59
N SER A 95 -4.18 1.72 -14.52
CA SER A 95 -3.91 1.30 -13.14
C SER A 95 -4.75 0.08 -12.78
N TRP A 96 -4.12 -0.90 -12.12
CA TRP A 96 -4.69 -2.23 -11.91
C TRP A 96 -4.81 -2.61 -10.43
N GLY A 97 -5.99 -3.09 -10.07
CA GLY A 97 -6.32 -3.81 -8.86
C GLY A 97 -6.11 -3.06 -7.55
N LEU A 98 -5.79 -3.81 -6.49
CA LEU A 98 -5.84 -3.35 -5.09
C LEU A 98 -5.04 -2.06 -4.83
N PHE A 99 -3.91 -1.92 -5.51
CA PHE A 99 -2.94 -0.86 -5.26
C PHE A 99 -2.80 0.11 -6.43
N GLN A 100 -3.61 -0.04 -7.48
CA GLN A 100 -3.67 0.84 -8.66
C GLN A 100 -2.30 1.07 -9.33
N VAL A 101 -1.43 0.06 -9.35
CA VAL A 101 -0.12 0.13 -10.02
C VAL A 101 -0.33 0.16 -11.55
N LEU A 102 0.43 1.02 -12.24
CA LEU A 102 0.36 1.16 -13.71
C LEU A 102 0.81 -0.12 -14.43
N GLY A 103 0.13 -0.45 -15.53
CA GLY A 103 0.28 -1.71 -16.27
C GLY A 103 1.63 -1.93 -16.96
N GLY A 104 2.57 -0.99 -16.87
CA GLY A 104 3.96 -1.26 -17.22
C GLY A 104 4.57 -2.41 -16.39
N HIS A 105 4.22 -2.51 -15.11
CA HIS A 105 4.62 -3.66 -14.28
C HIS A 105 3.89 -4.94 -14.70
N LEU A 106 2.62 -4.82 -15.11
CA LEU A 106 1.82 -5.95 -15.56
C LEU A 106 2.40 -6.60 -16.83
N ILE A 107 2.76 -5.80 -17.83
CA ILE A 107 3.41 -6.31 -19.05
C ILE A 107 4.75 -6.98 -18.73
N ARG A 108 5.58 -6.36 -17.88
CA ARG A 108 6.90 -6.91 -17.53
C ARG A 108 6.77 -8.27 -16.84
N ARG A 109 5.78 -8.40 -15.95
CA ARG A 109 5.52 -9.62 -15.18
C ARG A 109 4.86 -10.71 -16.02
N TYR A 110 3.95 -10.33 -16.91
CA TYR A 110 3.11 -11.22 -17.72
C TYR A 110 3.20 -10.86 -19.22
N PRO A 111 4.34 -11.10 -19.89
CA PRO A 111 4.61 -10.55 -21.23
C PRO A 111 3.73 -11.12 -22.35
N ARG A 112 3.14 -12.31 -22.15
CA ARG A 112 2.33 -12.98 -23.19
C ARG A 112 0.84 -12.62 -23.12
N ARG A 113 0.26 -12.59 -21.91
CA ARG A 113 -1.20 -12.42 -21.70
C ARG A 113 -1.49 -11.57 -20.46
N PRO A 114 -1.03 -10.32 -20.39
CA PRO A 114 -1.09 -9.50 -19.17
C PRO A 114 -2.51 -9.29 -18.65
N VAL A 115 -3.45 -8.95 -19.54
CA VAL A 115 -4.86 -8.71 -19.18
C VAL A 115 -5.54 -9.99 -18.71
N SER A 116 -5.33 -11.11 -19.42
CA SER A 116 -5.91 -12.39 -19.02
C SER A 116 -5.37 -12.90 -17.69
N ALA A 117 -4.06 -12.69 -17.41
CA ALA A 117 -3.47 -13.04 -16.13
C ALA A 117 -4.13 -12.25 -14.98
N PHE A 118 -4.31 -10.94 -15.16
CA PHE A 118 -5.03 -10.11 -14.20
C PHE A 118 -6.49 -10.56 -14.03
N ASP A 119 -7.23 -10.79 -15.11
CA ASP A 119 -8.65 -11.14 -15.03
C ASP A 119 -8.88 -12.50 -14.35
N ALA A 120 -7.95 -13.44 -14.53
CA ALA A 120 -7.98 -14.76 -13.92
C ALA A 120 -7.68 -14.73 -12.41
N ASN A 121 -6.71 -13.92 -11.97
CA ASN A 121 -6.34 -13.83 -10.56
C ASN A 121 -6.01 -12.38 -10.12
N PRO A 122 -7.01 -11.51 -10.06
CA PRO A 122 -6.79 -10.06 -9.90
C PRO A 122 -6.18 -9.69 -8.56
N GLU A 123 -6.50 -10.45 -7.51
CA GLU A 123 -5.92 -10.24 -6.19
C GLU A 123 -4.44 -10.59 -6.18
N GLN A 124 -4.06 -11.80 -6.59
CA GLN A 124 -2.66 -12.24 -6.62
C GLN A 124 -1.82 -11.32 -7.51
N VAL A 125 -2.32 -11.00 -8.70
CA VAL A 125 -1.62 -10.10 -9.62
C VAL A 125 -1.44 -8.72 -8.98
N SER A 126 -2.45 -8.17 -8.31
CA SER A 126 -2.29 -6.88 -7.59
C SER A 126 -1.14 -6.89 -6.59
N LYS A 127 -1.00 -7.98 -5.82
CA LYS A 127 0.07 -8.15 -4.83
C LYS A 127 1.45 -8.15 -5.49
N GLU A 128 1.61 -8.92 -6.56
CA GLU A 128 2.86 -8.96 -7.33
C GLU A 128 3.22 -7.63 -7.97
N LEU A 129 2.22 -6.88 -8.46
CA LEU A 129 2.45 -5.54 -9.02
C LEU A 129 2.96 -4.57 -7.95
N LEU A 130 2.41 -4.61 -6.73
CA LEU A 130 2.87 -3.79 -5.61
C LEU A 130 4.32 -4.09 -5.26
N VAL A 131 4.66 -5.37 -5.10
CA VAL A 131 6.03 -5.82 -4.79
C VAL A 131 6.99 -5.36 -5.89
N SER A 132 6.65 -5.61 -7.15
CA SER A 132 7.45 -5.17 -8.31
C SER A 132 7.63 -3.64 -8.33
N TRP A 133 6.61 -2.88 -7.96
CA TRP A 133 6.68 -1.42 -7.92
C TRP A 133 7.65 -0.95 -6.82
N PHE A 134 7.54 -1.42 -5.59
CA PHE A 134 8.44 -1.00 -4.51
C PHE A 134 9.88 -1.45 -4.72
N GLN A 135 10.10 -2.64 -5.27
CA GLN A 135 11.45 -3.10 -5.65
C GLN A 135 12.07 -2.23 -6.75
N GLY A 136 11.27 -1.75 -7.70
CA GLY A 136 11.71 -0.81 -8.74
C GLY A 136 11.84 0.65 -8.29
N ASN A 137 11.35 1.00 -7.09
CA ASN A 137 11.31 2.36 -6.57
C ASN A 137 11.92 2.46 -5.15
N PRO A 138 13.24 2.25 -5.00
CA PRO A 138 13.89 2.14 -3.69
C PRO A 138 13.69 3.38 -2.81
N ARG A 139 13.66 4.59 -3.40
CA ARG A 139 13.40 5.82 -2.63
C ARG A 139 11.96 5.90 -2.09
N ALA A 140 10.97 5.37 -2.82
CA ALA A 140 9.60 5.30 -2.32
C ALA A 140 9.48 4.26 -1.20
N LYS A 141 10.19 3.13 -1.35
CA LYS A 141 10.31 2.12 -0.29
C LYS A 141 10.92 2.71 0.98
N THR A 142 12.05 3.43 0.88
CA THR A 142 12.66 4.11 2.04
C THR A 142 11.71 5.13 2.66
N ALA A 143 10.99 5.92 1.86
CA ALA A 143 9.99 6.86 2.38
C ALA A 143 8.88 6.14 3.16
N ALA A 144 8.37 5.02 2.64
CA ALA A 144 7.40 4.19 3.34
C ALA A 144 7.95 3.61 4.66
N GLN A 145 9.19 3.12 4.66
CA GLN A 145 9.85 2.57 5.85
C GLN A 145 10.07 3.62 6.94
N ASN A 146 10.35 4.87 6.56
CA ASN A 146 10.55 5.99 7.48
C ASN A 146 9.26 6.73 7.82
N TYR A 147 8.10 6.27 7.35
CA TYR A 147 6.82 6.98 7.46
C TYR A 147 6.86 8.42 6.91
N ASP A 148 7.74 8.70 5.95
CA ASP A 148 7.74 9.96 5.20
C ASP A 148 6.62 9.95 4.17
N ILE A 149 5.40 10.24 4.64
CA ILE A 149 4.18 10.19 3.83
C ILE A 149 4.22 11.25 2.72
N ALA A 150 4.93 12.36 2.92
CA ALA A 150 5.05 13.39 1.91
C ALA A 150 5.89 12.90 0.71
N GLU A 151 7.07 12.33 0.96
CA GLU A 151 7.92 11.78 -0.10
C GLU A 151 7.28 10.54 -0.74
N LEU A 152 6.64 9.68 0.05
CA LEU A 152 5.90 8.53 -0.47
C LEU A 152 4.76 9.00 -1.40
N ALA A 153 3.97 9.98 -0.99
CA ALA A 153 2.89 10.53 -1.80
C ALA A 153 3.40 11.11 -3.12
N ARG A 154 4.49 11.87 -3.08
CA ARG A 154 5.11 12.48 -4.26
C ARG A 154 5.55 11.43 -5.29
N ARG A 155 6.02 10.27 -4.82
CA ARG A 155 6.52 9.19 -5.68
C ARG A 155 5.44 8.21 -6.15
N TYR A 156 4.51 7.84 -5.26
CA TYR A 156 3.51 6.82 -5.53
C TYR A 156 2.37 7.36 -6.38
N ASN A 157 1.82 8.52 -5.98
CA ASN A 157 0.60 9.09 -6.58
C ASN A 157 0.83 10.47 -7.22
N GLY A 158 1.70 11.28 -6.63
CA GLY A 158 1.99 12.65 -7.07
C GLY A 158 1.02 13.71 -6.56
N SER A 159 0.14 13.41 -5.58
CA SER A 159 -0.83 14.40 -5.08
C SER A 159 -0.83 14.60 -3.55
N ASP A 160 -0.96 15.86 -3.15
CA ASP A 160 -1.12 16.26 -1.75
C ASP A 160 -2.43 15.74 -1.13
N ARG A 161 -3.47 15.55 -1.97
CA ARG A 161 -4.72 14.91 -1.56
C ARG A 161 -4.48 13.46 -1.13
N TRP A 162 -3.64 12.73 -1.87
CA TRP A 162 -3.30 11.35 -1.51
C TRP A 162 -2.52 11.30 -0.20
N ARG A 163 -1.54 12.20 -0.01
CA ARG A 163 -0.79 12.35 1.26
C ARG A 163 -1.76 12.42 2.45
N ARG A 164 -2.70 13.38 2.42
CA ARG A 164 -3.67 13.57 3.50
C ARG A 164 -4.54 12.34 3.76
N ARG A 165 -5.00 11.66 2.69
CA ARG A 165 -5.84 10.46 2.83
C ARG A 165 -5.07 9.30 3.45
N VAL A 166 -3.80 9.12 3.10
CA VAL A 166 -2.95 8.07 3.69
C VAL A 166 -2.63 8.40 5.14
N THR A 167 -2.30 9.65 5.48
CA THR A 167 -2.11 10.07 6.88
C THR A 167 -3.33 9.74 7.75
N LEU A 168 -4.54 10.13 7.32
CA LEU A 168 -5.77 9.84 8.06
C LEU A 168 -6.05 8.33 8.17
N ALA A 169 -5.73 7.55 7.13
CA ALA A 169 -5.88 6.11 7.17
C ALA A 169 -4.92 5.47 8.18
N LEU A 170 -3.66 5.94 8.24
CA LEU A 170 -2.67 5.45 9.21
C LEU A 170 -3.08 5.79 10.65
N GLU A 171 -3.50 7.04 10.91
CA GLU A 171 -4.00 7.45 12.23
C GLU A 171 -5.13 6.54 12.71
N ARG A 172 -6.05 6.18 11.80
CA ARG A 172 -7.14 5.25 12.11
C ARG A 172 -6.65 3.83 12.37
N ILE A 173 -5.80 3.28 11.50
CA ILE A 173 -5.25 1.92 11.63
C ILE A 173 -4.46 1.78 12.94
N GLN A 174 -3.65 2.78 13.27
CA GLN A 174 -2.81 2.78 14.47
C GLN A 174 -3.61 3.04 15.75
N GLY A 175 -4.64 3.91 15.69
CA GLY A 175 -5.54 4.18 16.81
C GLY A 175 -6.47 3.01 17.14
N GLU A 176 -6.87 2.20 16.14
CA GLU A 176 -7.62 0.95 16.35
C GLU A 176 -6.73 -0.19 16.88
N GLY A 177 -5.40 -0.05 16.78
CA GLY A 177 -4.42 -1.09 17.11
C GLY A 177 -4.31 -2.14 15.99
N ILE A 178 -3.08 -2.57 15.67
CA ILE A 178 -2.87 -3.60 14.65
C ILE A 178 -2.76 -4.95 15.35
N GLU A 179 -3.88 -5.68 15.45
CA GLU A 179 -3.84 -7.10 15.79
C GLU A 179 -3.60 -7.91 14.50
N ILE A 180 -2.48 -8.63 14.44
CA ILE A 180 -2.29 -9.67 13.43
C ILE A 180 -3.11 -10.87 13.88
N ALA A 181 -4.25 -11.09 13.23
CA ALA A 181 -5.11 -12.23 13.54
C ALA A 181 -4.33 -13.54 13.35
N GLN A 182 -3.91 -14.17 14.46
CA GLN A 182 -3.19 -15.43 14.40
C GLN A 182 -4.15 -16.53 13.93
N GLY A 183 -3.99 -16.94 12.67
CA GLY A 183 -4.47 -18.24 12.23
C GLY A 183 -3.70 -19.31 12.99
N SER A 184 -4.34 -19.90 14.01
CA SER A 184 -3.99 -21.15 14.71
C SER A 184 -2.56 -21.66 14.51
N MET A 185 -1.58 -21.08 15.21
CA MET A 185 -0.36 -21.78 15.67
C MET A 185 0.31 -20.93 16.75
N LYS A 186 0.16 -21.36 18.01
CA LYS A 186 0.93 -20.85 19.14
C LYS A 186 2.41 -21.14 18.89
N THR A 187 3.19 -20.12 18.56
CA THR A 187 4.63 -20.14 18.84
C THR A 187 4.98 -18.82 19.53
N ALA A 188 5.25 -18.92 20.83
CA ALA A 188 5.74 -17.81 21.63
C ALA A 188 7.19 -17.55 21.24
N LEU A 189 7.51 -16.33 20.82
CA LEU A 189 8.89 -15.84 20.81
C LEU A 189 9.16 -15.15 22.15
N PRO A 190 10.35 -15.32 22.76
CA PRO A 190 10.67 -14.72 24.03
C PRO A 190 10.89 -13.21 23.86
N VAL A 191 10.21 -12.41 24.69
CA VAL A 191 10.53 -11.00 24.87
C VAL A 191 11.87 -10.92 25.60
N LEU A 192 12.89 -10.43 24.91
CA LEU A 192 14.16 -10.01 25.50
C LEU A 192 13.88 -8.90 26.52
N GLY A 193 14.10 -9.23 27.79
CA GLY A 193 13.90 -8.33 28.92
C GLY A 193 14.78 -7.09 28.83
N ILE A 194 14.14 -5.92 28.93
CA ILE A 194 14.82 -4.66 29.23
C ILE A 194 15.17 -4.67 30.72
N LEU A 195 16.47 -4.67 31.00
CA LEU A 195 17.03 -4.53 32.34
C LEU A 195 16.74 -3.10 32.84
N ALA A 196 15.73 -2.93 33.69
CA ALA A 196 15.58 -1.72 34.50
C ALA A 196 16.18 -2.00 35.89
N ILE A 197 17.41 -1.54 36.10
CA ILE A 197 17.98 -1.40 37.45
C ILE A 197 17.37 -0.14 38.04
N THR A 198 16.41 -0.30 38.94
CA THR A 198 16.10 0.71 39.96
C THR A 198 16.12 0.01 41.31
N GLY A 199 17.26 0.15 42.00
CA GLY A 199 17.33 -0.15 43.42
C GLY A 199 16.57 0.91 44.20
N SER A 200 15.76 0.47 45.16
CA SER A 200 15.71 1.04 46.51
C SER A 200 14.81 0.19 47.40
N ALA A 201 15.50 -0.50 48.32
CA ALA A 201 15.17 -0.79 49.71
C ALA A 201 13.70 -0.80 50.15
N ALA A 202 13.28 -1.96 50.67
CA ALA A 202 12.53 -2.04 51.90
C ALA A 202 12.89 -3.35 52.62
N VAL A 203 13.13 -3.29 53.93
CA VAL A 203 12.31 -3.95 54.97
C VAL A 203 13.02 -3.92 56.35
N ALA A 204 12.29 -3.33 57.30
CA ALA A 204 12.16 -3.61 58.73
C ALA A 204 13.38 -3.58 59.67
N GLY A 205 13.33 -2.65 60.64
CA GLY A 205 12.60 -2.92 61.88
C GLY A 205 13.42 -3.20 63.15
N TRP A 206 13.32 -2.26 64.10
CA TRP A 206 13.36 -2.41 65.57
C TRP A 206 14.64 -2.94 66.25
N ALA A 207 15.31 -2.05 67.01
CA ALA A 207 15.56 -2.27 68.44
C ALA A 207 16.10 -1.00 69.13
N TYR A 208 15.48 -0.68 70.25
CA TYR A 208 15.75 0.38 71.21
C TYR A 208 16.87 -0.08 72.16
N TYR A 209 17.89 0.74 72.50
CA TYR A 209 18.50 0.77 73.85
C TYR A 209 19.51 1.93 74.02
N LYS A 210 19.05 2.98 74.73
CA LYS A 210 19.66 3.67 75.88
C LYS A 210 21.15 3.35 76.21
N TYR A 211 22.03 4.35 76.21
CA TYR A 211 22.79 4.85 77.39
C TYR A 211 23.79 5.96 76.99
N GLY A 212 23.88 7.01 77.81
CA GLY A 212 24.87 8.09 77.68
C GLY A 212 26.12 7.91 78.55
N ARG A 213 26.94 8.98 78.59
CA ARG A 213 28.26 9.21 79.23
C ARG A 213 29.44 8.86 78.31
N ARG A 214 30.48 9.69 78.13
CA ARG A 214 30.96 10.90 78.83
C ARG A 214 31.45 11.93 77.82
#